data_AF-A0A8C4R3S8-F1
#
_entry.id   AF-A0A8C4R3S8-F1
#
_cell.length_a   1.000
_cell.length_b   1.000
_cell.length_c   1.000
_cell.angle_alpha   90.00
_cell.angle_beta   90.00
_cell.angle_gamma   90.00
#
_symmetry.space_group_name_H-M   'P 1'
#
loop_
_entity.id
_entity.type
_entity.pdbx_description
1 polymer ?
#
loop_
_entity_poly.entity_id
_entity_poly.type
_entity_poly.pdbx_seq_one_letter_code
_entity_poly.pdbx_strand_id
1 'polypeptide(L)'
;MTKSPPPSLFPTIFVGSAYIIASRELIKHSLTDPTARELREWCRDIYSPDELFWATLIRSFDVPGYIPLFHRYSVQDVMVLARFVSWSEIAGDDIFHGGSAYPHCMIRRGVCVFGLGDLSWLITRIQLFANKFDLTVDASVVQCLEEMLREKLTQNLEVQGSWRNYPMPSKL
;
A
#
# COMPACT_ATOMS: atom_id res chain seq x y z
N MET A 1 -32.22 -0.21 7.68
CA MET A 1 -31.66 -0.74 8.94
C MET A 1 -30.46 0.09 9.31
N THR A 2 -30.35 0.50 10.57
CA THR A 2 -29.26 1.34 11.08
C THR A 2 -28.21 0.44 11.73
N LYS A 3 -26.94 0.59 11.34
CA LYS A 3 -25.81 -0.16 11.90
C LYS A 3 -25.64 0.14 13.39
N SER A 4 -25.26 -0.85 14.19
CA SER A 4 -24.88 -0.64 15.59
C SER A 4 -23.68 0.31 15.71
N PRO A 5 -23.56 1.09 16.79
CA PRO A 5 -22.38 1.92 17.02
C PRO A 5 -21.10 1.05 17.06
N PRO A 6 -19.92 1.63 16.75
CA PRO A 6 -18.64 0.94 16.90
C PRO A 6 -18.44 0.37 18.30
N PRO A 7 -17.61 -0.69 18.45
CA PRO A 7 -17.23 -1.19 19.77
C PRO A 7 -16.55 -0.07 20.60
N SER A 8 -16.70 -0.13 21.93
CA SER A 8 -16.24 0.94 22.84
C SER A 8 -14.75 1.24 22.75
N LEU A 9 -13.94 0.23 22.42
CA LEU A 9 -12.49 0.35 22.22
C LEU A 9 -12.11 0.98 20.87
N PHE A 10 -13.07 1.17 19.96
CA PHE A 10 -12.89 1.78 18.64
C PHE A 10 -13.88 2.93 18.44
N PRO A 11 -13.79 4.02 19.23
CA PRO A 11 -14.73 5.14 19.18
C PRO A 11 -14.66 5.92 17.86
N THR A 12 -13.56 5.78 17.12
CA THR A 12 -13.33 6.40 15.81
C THR A 12 -13.02 5.31 14.81
N ILE A 13 -13.72 5.33 13.68
CA ILE A 13 -13.47 4.46 12.53
C ILE A 13 -12.63 5.22 11.52
N PHE A 14 -11.62 4.54 10.96
CA PHE A 14 -10.72 5.09 9.96
C PHE A 14 -10.90 4.35 8.64
N VAL A 15 -10.83 5.11 7.55
CA VAL A 15 -10.79 4.58 6.18
C VAL A 15 -9.34 4.47 5.74
N GLY A 16 -9.03 3.41 5.01
CA GLY A 16 -7.75 3.20 4.37
C GLY A 16 -7.89 2.25 3.19
N SER A 17 -6.84 1.48 2.93
CA SER A 17 -6.79 0.55 1.80
C SER A 17 -6.91 -0.90 2.24
N ALA A 18 -7.46 -1.74 1.36
CA ALA A 18 -7.37 -3.20 1.47
C ALA A 18 -5.92 -3.71 1.39
N TYR A 19 -4.99 -2.93 0.81
CA TYR A 19 -3.58 -3.28 0.71
C TYR A 19 -2.81 -2.79 1.93
N ILE A 20 -2.23 -3.71 2.69
CA ILE A 20 -1.47 -3.40 3.91
C ILE A 20 -0.07 -3.99 3.86
N ILE A 21 0.83 -3.41 4.66
CA ILE A 21 2.05 -4.05 5.13
C ILE A 21 1.85 -4.29 6.62
N ALA A 22 1.97 -5.54 7.05
CA ALA A 22 1.72 -5.93 8.43
C ALA A 22 2.89 -6.75 8.97
N SER A 23 3.24 -6.49 10.24
CA SER A 23 4.17 -7.35 10.98
C SER A 23 3.48 -8.67 11.35
N ARG A 24 4.28 -9.68 11.66
CA ARG A 24 3.77 -10.98 12.11
C ARG A 24 2.97 -10.82 13.42
N GLU A 25 3.41 -9.93 14.29
CA GLU A 25 2.79 -9.60 15.56
C GLU A 25 1.40 -8.99 15.35
N LEU A 26 1.26 -8.05 14.40
CA LEU A 26 -0.04 -7.46 14.05
C LEU A 26 -1.01 -8.52 13.53
N ILE A 27 -0.55 -9.41 12.63
CA ILE A 27 -1.38 -10.50 12.12
C ILE A 27 -1.77 -11.47 13.25
N LYS A 28 -0.83 -11.84 14.13
CA LYS A 28 -1.14 -12.68 15.29
C LYS A 28 -2.19 -12.02 16.18
N HIS A 29 -1.99 -10.74 16.50
CA HIS A 29 -2.93 -9.96 17.31
C HIS A 29 -4.32 -9.92 16.67
N SER A 30 -4.42 -9.64 15.37
CA SER A 30 -5.72 -9.55 14.68
C SER A 30 -6.51 -10.86 14.71
N LEU A 31 -5.81 -12.00 14.76
CA LEU A 31 -6.43 -13.33 14.81
C LEU A 31 -6.86 -13.73 16.23
N THR A 32 -6.04 -13.42 17.25
CA THR A 32 -6.22 -13.97 18.60
C THR A 32 -6.82 -13.00 19.61
N ASP A 33 -6.64 -11.70 19.41
CA ASP A 33 -7.04 -10.70 20.40
C ASP A 33 -8.59 -10.55 20.46
N PRO A 34 -9.20 -10.56 21.66
CA PRO A 34 -10.64 -10.38 21.80
C PRO A 34 -11.18 -9.08 21.21
N THR A 35 -10.41 -7.98 21.31
CA THR A 35 -10.80 -6.65 20.83
C THR A 35 -10.75 -6.61 19.31
N ALA A 36 -9.72 -7.21 18.70
CA ALA A 36 -9.62 -7.34 17.25
C ALA A 36 -10.75 -8.22 16.68
N ARG A 37 -11.14 -9.28 17.42
CA ARG A 37 -12.30 -10.09 17.07
C ARG A 37 -13.59 -9.28 17.16
N GLU A 38 -13.80 -8.51 18.22
CA GLU A 38 -14.99 -7.67 18.37
C GLU A 38 -15.14 -6.67 17.21
N LEU A 39 -14.05 -6.00 16.82
CA LEU A 39 -14.04 -5.13 15.64
C LEU A 39 -14.35 -5.89 14.35
N ARG A 40 -13.76 -7.07 14.15
CA ARG A 40 -14.00 -7.90 12.96
C ARG A 40 -15.46 -8.35 12.86
N GLU A 41 -16.06 -8.77 13.97
CA GLU A 41 -17.48 -9.13 14.03
C GLU A 41 -18.36 -7.92 13.72
N TRP A 42 -18.00 -6.74 14.26
CA TRP A 42 -18.71 -5.50 13.96
C TRP A 42 -18.57 -5.08 12.49
N CYS A 43 -17.43 -5.33 11.83
CA CYS A 43 -17.25 -5.02 10.42
C CYS A 43 -17.96 -5.99 9.46
N ARG A 44 -18.47 -7.14 9.92
CA ARG A 44 -18.95 -8.23 9.04
C ARG A 44 -20.06 -7.80 8.06
N ASP A 45 -20.94 -6.91 8.49
CA ASP A 45 -22.09 -6.40 7.73
C ASP A 45 -21.87 -5.01 7.13
N ILE A 46 -20.61 -4.55 7.09
CA ILE A 46 -20.22 -3.28 6.47
C ILE A 46 -19.79 -3.53 5.02
N TYR A 47 -20.14 -2.60 4.13
CA TYR A 47 -19.64 -2.60 2.76
C TYR A 47 -18.13 -2.33 2.73
N SER A 48 -17.37 -3.16 2.01
CA SER A 48 -15.90 -3.09 1.93
C SER A 48 -15.20 -3.01 3.31
N PRO A 49 -15.36 -4.02 4.17
CA PRO A 49 -14.79 -4.00 5.52
C PRO A 49 -13.24 -4.01 5.53
N ASP A 50 -12.63 -4.44 4.44
CA ASP A 50 -11.20 -4.43 4.17
C ASP A 50 -10.61 -3.00 4.07
N GLU A 51 -11.41 -2.01 3.69
CA GLU A 51 -11.03 -0.59 3.66
C GLU A 51 -11.17 0.10 5.03
N LEU A 52 -11.64 -0.63 6.05
CA LEU A 52 -11.92 -0.09 7.39
C LEU A 52 -11.17 -0.82 8.50
N PHE A 53 -11.19 -2.15 8.46
CA PHE A 53 -10.75 -3.00 9.55
C PHE A 53 -9.30 -2.71 9.95
N TRP A 54 -8.37 -2.71 8.98
CA TRP A 54 -6.94 -2.51 9.26
C TRP A 54 -6.62 -1.09 9.69
N ALA A 55 -7.18 -0.11 8.97
CA ALA A 55 -7.00 1.31 9.25
C ALA A 55 -7.50 1.70 10.64
N THR A 56 -8.55 1.03 11.12
CA THR A 56 -9.12 1.21 12.46
C THR A 56 -8.37 0.42 13.52
N LEU A 57 -8.08 -0.86 13.28
CA LEU A 57 -7.45 -1.74 14.27
C LEU A 57 -6.11 -1.17 14.75
N ILE A 58 -5.25 -0.71 13.84
CA ILE A 58 -3.93 -0.18 14.18
C ILE A 58 -3.96 1.12 15.02
N ARG A 59 -5.15 1.69 15.26
CA ARG A 59 -5.33 2.89 16.09
C ARG A 59 -5.67 2.58 17.54
N SER A 60 -5.77 1.31 17.91
CA SER A 60 -5.91 0.89 19.32
C SER A 60 -4.53 0.74 19.98
N PHE A 61 -4.40 1.24 21.21
CA PHE A 61 -3.11 1.41 21.90
C PHE A 61 -2.32 0.09 22.09
N ASP A 62 -3.01 -1.03 22.31
CA ASP A 62 -2.37 -2.33 22.57
C ASP A 62 -2.06 -3.13 21.29
N VAL A 63 -2.25 -2.52 20.11
CA VAL A 63 -2.04 -3.18 18.82
C VAL A 63 -0.59 -3.01 18.36
N PRO A 64 0.11 -4.10 17.96
CA PRO A 64 1.46 -4.00 17.41
C PRO A 64 1.50 -3.09 16.18
N GLY A 65 2.38 -2.08 16.20
CA GLY A 65 2.45 -1.05 15.16
C GLY A 65 1.49 0.13 15.36
N TYR A 66 0.95 0.31 16.56
CA TYR A 66 0.02 1.37 16.93
C TYR A 66 0.35 2.74 16.33
N ILE A 67 -0.67 3.37 15.74
CA ILE A 67 -0.66 4.73 15.23
C ILE A 67 -1.64 5.58 16.06
N PRO A 68 -1.23 6.73 16.62
CA PRO A 68 -2.13 7.54 17.43
C PRO A 68 -3.39 8.01 16.70
N LEU A 69 -4.47 8.20 17.44
CA LEU A 69 -5.79 8.58 16.90
C LEU A 69 -5.83 9.97 16.23
N PHE A 70 -4.89 10.86 16.55
CA PHE A 70 -4.91 12.21 16.00
C PHE A 70 -4.71 12.23 14.48
N HIS A 71 -5.50 13.05 13.78
CA HIS A 71 -5.50 13.13 12.32
C HIS A 71 -4.12 13.42 11.72
N ARG A 72 -3.25 14.14 12.43
CA ARG A 72 -1.86 14.45 12.01
C ARG A 72 -0.97 13.21 11.79
N TYR A 73 -1.37 12.06 12.32
CA TYR A 73 -0.67 10.78 12.12
C TYR A 73 -1.32 9.93 11.01
N SER A 74 -2.33 10.46 10.32
CA SER A 74 -2.93 9.76 9.19
C SER A 74 -1.99 9.81 7.99
N VAL A 75 -1.86 8.68 7.31
CA VAL A 75 -1.03 8.54 6.12
C VAL A 75 -1.97 8.55 4.92
N GLN A 76 -1.69 9.42 3.95
CA GLN A 76 -2.43 9.46 2.68
C GLN A 76 -1.98 8.31 1.78
N ASP A 77 -2.88 7.79 0.94
CA ASP A 77 -2.59 6.66 0.04
C ASP A 77 -1.34 6.87 -0.83
N VAL A 78 -1.10 8.10 -1.28
CA VAL A 78 0.09 8.47 -2.08
C VAL A 78 1.42 8.31 -1.33
N MET A 79 1.37 8.21 0.00
CA MET A 79 2.51 8.03 0.90
C MET A 79 2.58 6.63 1.53
N VAL A 80 1.54 5.80 1.39
CA VAL A 80 1.52 4.44 1.94
C VAL A 80 2.40 3.53 1.08
N LEU A 81 3.39 2.88 1.69
CA LEU A 81 4.36 2.01 1.00
C LEU A 81 3.74 0.75 0.36
N ALA A 82 2.58 0.28 0.85
CA ALA A 82 2.01 -1.02 0.48
C ALA A 82 1.69 -1.15 -1.01
N ARG A 83 1.06 -0.13 -1.59
CA ARG A 83 0.57 -0.19 -2.97
C ARG A 83 0.39 1.22 -3.52
N PHE A 84 0.98 1.48 -4.68
CA PHE A 84 0.62 2.62 -5.49
C PHE A 84 -0.63 2.31 -6.31
N VAL A 85 -1.66 3.15 -6.21
CA VAL A 85 -2.89 3.08 -7.01
C VAL A 85 -3.13 4.47 -7.59
N SER A 86 -3.31 4.57 -8.90
CA SER A 86 -3.71 5.83 -9.55
C SER A 86 -5.22 5.82 -9.79
N TRP A 87 -5.91 6.71 -9.10
CA TRP A 87 -7.36 6.89 -9.16
C TRP A 87 -7.74 7.91 -10.23
N SER A 88 -8.86 7.68 -10.92
CA SER A 88 -9.32 8.52 -12.04
C SER A 88 -9.56 9.98 -11.66
N GLU A 89 -9.90 10.23 -10.41
CA GLU A 89 -10.20 11.53 -9.82
C GLU A 89 -8.96 12.42 -9.70
N ILE A 90 -7.76 11.83 -9.77
CA ILE A 90 -6.48 12.52 -9.63
C ILE A 90 -5.50 12.19 -10.78
N ALA A 91 -5.95 11.46 -11.80
CA ALA A 91 -5.18 11.07 -12.97
C ALA A 91 -5.55 11.94 -14.19
N GLY A 92 -4.57 12.31 -15.00
CA GLY A 92 -4.77 13.19 -16.16
C GLY A 92 -4.85 14.68 -15.84
N ASP A 93 -4.91 15.53 -16.86
CA ASP A 93 -4.83 16.99 -16.74
C ASP A 93 -6.03 17.58 -15.99
N ASP A 94 -5.95 17.58 -14.67
CA ASP A 94 -6.90 18.31 -13.83
C ASP A 94 -6.57 19.80 -13.87
N ILE A 95 -7.17 20.47 -14.84
CA ILE A 95 -7.06 21.92 -15.06
C ILE A 95 -7.72 22.70 -13.89
N PHE A 96 -8.60 22.07 -13.10
CA PHE A 96 -9.34 22.72 -12.02
C PHE A 96 -8.64 22.60 -10.64
N HIS A 97 -7.73 21.65 -10.45
CA HIS A 97 -6.99 21.45 -9.19
C HIS A 97 -5.46 21.64 -9.28
N GLY A 98 -4.96 22.24 -10.36
CA GLY A 98 -3.55 22.67 -10.45
C GLY A 98 -2.61 21.69 -11.17
N GLY A 99 -3.16 20.85 -12.05
CA GLY A 99 -2.41 19.89 -12.87
C GLY A 99 -2.57 18.45 -12.39
N SER A 100 -2.24 17.51 -13.26
CA SER A 100 -2.31 16.09 -12.93
C SER A 100 -1.25 15.66 -11.91
N ALA A 101 -1.63 14.81 -10.95
CA ALA A 101 -0.63 14.07 -10.19
C ALA A 101 0.08 13.01 -11.06
N TYR A 102 -0.58 12.49 -12.12
CA TYR A 102 -0.19 11.27 -12.85
C TYR A 102 -0.51 11.31 -14.36
N PRO A 103 0.36 10.77 -15.25
CA PRO A 103 0.08 10.68 -16.69
C PRO A 103 -1.28 10.04 -17.00
N HIS A 104 -1.90 10.47 -18.12
CA HIS A 104 -3.14 9.85 -18.60
C HIS A 104 -2.93 8.37 -18.92
N CYS A 105 -3.86 7.53 -18.47
CA CYS A 105 -3.86 6.09 -18.70
C CYS A 105 -5.28 5.55 -18.90
N MET A 106 -5.40 4.26 -19.23
CA MET A 106 -6.71 3.62 -19.40
C MET A 106 -7.38 3.38 -18.04
N ILE A 107 -8.53 4.00 -17.78
CA ILE A 107 -9.29 3.82 -16.54
C ILE A 107 -10.24 2.63 -16.66
N ARG A 108 -10.26 1.78 -15.63
CA ARG A 108 -11.28 0.73 -15.45
C ARG A 108 -11.79 0.78 -14.01
N ARG A 109 -13.10 0.96 -13.80
CA ARG A 109 -13.71 1.07 -12.45
C ARG A 109 -12.99 2.08 -11.54
N GLY A 110 -12.71 3.27 -12.05
CA GLY A 110 -12.05 4.36 -11.31
C GLY A 110 -10.54 4.20 -11.07
N VAL A 111 -9.92 3.11 -11.53
CA VAL A 111 -8.48 2.86 -11.34
C VAL A 111 -7.75 2.74 -12.68
N CYS A 112 -6.59 3.39 -12.77
CA CYS A 112 -5.63 3.33 -13.85
C CYS A 112 -5.12 1.91 -14.12
N VAL A 113 -5.15 1.49 -15.38
CA VAL A 113 -4.41 0.32 -15.88
C VAL A 113 -3.11 0.83 -16.48
N PHE A 114 -1.99 0.48 -15.86
CA PHE A 114 -0.68 0.92 -16.30
C PHE A 114 -0.24 0.21 -17.58
N GLY A 115 0.34 0.98 -18.49
CA GLY A 115 1.00 0.50 -19.70
C GLY A 115 2.50 0.82 -19.72
N LEU A 116 3.16 0.50 -20.83
CA LEU A 116 4.61 0.66 -20.97
C LEU A 116 5.08 2.11 -20.76
N GLY A 117 4.28 3.08 -21.21
CA GLY A 117 4.57 4.52 -21.06
C GLY A 117 4.64 4.99 -19.60
N ASP A 118 3.98 4.28 -18.69
CA ASP A 118 3.93 4.64 -17.27
C ASP A 118 5.16 4.13 -16.50
N LEU A 119 5.94 3.18 -17.05
CA LEU A 119 7.04 2.54 -16.33
C LEU A 119 8.09 3.51 -15.83
N SER A 120 8.54 4.43 -16.69
CA SER A 120 9.58 5.42 -16.36
C SER A 120 9.23 6.22 -15.11
N TRP A 121 7.94 6.43 -14.89
CA TRP A 121 7.41 7.16 -13.76
C TRP A 121 7.11 6.24 -12.57
N LEU A 122 6.54 5.05 -12.81
CA LEU A 122 6.22 4.06 -11.77
C LEU A 122 7.46 3.61 -10.99
N ILE A 123 8.60 3.42 -11.65
CA ILE A 123 9.84 2.96 -10.99
C ILE A 123 10.45 3.99 -10.03
N THR A 124 10.01 5.24 -10.10
CA THR A 124 10.47 6.31 -9.19
C THR A 124 9.68 6.37 -7.89
N ARG A 125 8.58 5.61 -7.81
CA ARG A 125 7.68 5.59 -6.66
C ARG A 125 8.31 4.87 -5.47
N ILE A 126 7.94 5.29 -4.26
CA ILE A 126 8.45 4.70 -3.01
C ILE A 126 7.75 3.37 -2.67
N GLN A 127 6.59 3.12 -3.27
CA GLN A 127 5.75 1.97 -2.97
C GLN A 127 6.39 0.66 -3.43
N LEU A 128 6.15 -0.40 -2.67
CA LEU A 128 6.67 -1.73 -2.95
C LEU A 128 6.01 -2.40 -4.15
N PHE A 129 4.75 -2.02 -4.42
CA PHE A 129 3.97 -2.58 -5.51
C PHE A 129 3.08 -1.52 -6.14
N ALA A 130 2.58 -1.78 -7.35
CA ALA A 130 1.60 -0.94 -8.05
C ALA A 130 0.32 -1.73 -8.39
N ASN A 131 -0.81 -1.02 -8.55
CA ASN A 131 -2.08 -1.54 -9.04
C ASN A 131 -2.73 -0.54 -10.02
N LYS A 132 -3.18 -0.95 -11.20
CA LYS A 132 -3.25 -2.32 -11.74
C LYS A 132 -2.54 -2.48 -13.07
N PHE A 133 -2.19 -3.72 -13.37
CA PHE A 133 -1.72 -4.17 -14.67
C PHE A 133 -2.76 -5.12 -15.24
N ASP A 134 -2.96 -5.08 -16.56
CA ASP A 134 -3.86 -5.97 -17.27
C ASP A 134 -3.18 -6.40 -18.56
N LEU A 135 -2.88 -7.70 -18.68
CA LEU A 135 -2.17 -8.26 -19.83
C LEU A 135 -2.97 -8.12 -21.14
N THR A 136 -4.29 -7.90 -21.06
CA THR A 136 -5.13 -7.66 -22.24
C THR A 136 -5.06 -6.21 -22.72
N VAL A 137 -4.61 -5.29 -21.87
CA VAL A 137 -4.41 -3.87 -22.20
C VAL A 137 -2.99 -3.66 -22.68
N ASP A 138 -2.01 -4.13 -21.91
CA ASP A 138 -0.60 -4.07 -22.26
C ASP A 138 0.15 -5.18 -21.51
N ALA A 139 0.59 -6.21 -22.21
CA ALA A 139 1.40 -7.27 -21.61
C ALA A 139 2.88 -6.88 -21.49
N SER A 140 3.34 -5.95 -22.34
CA SER A 140 4.75 -5.57 -22.41
C SER A 140 5.21 -4.84 -21.15
N VAL A 141 4.33 -4.07 -20.51
CA VAL A 141 4.60 -3.39 -19.23
C VAL A 141 5.04 -4.36 -18.13
N VAL A 142 4.39 -5.54 -18.03
CA VAL A 142 4.69 -6.54 -17.01
C VAL A 142 6.01 -7.24 -17.33
N GLN A 143 6.23 -7.56 -18.61
CA GLN A 143 7.48 -8.16 -19.06
C GLN A 143 8.68 -7.23 -18.81
N CYS A 144 8.59 -5.97 -19.25
CA CYS A 144 9.67 -4.99 -19.04
C CYS A 144 9.92 -4.74 -17.55
N LEU A 145 8.86 -4.64 -16.73
CA LEU A 145 9.03 -4.49 -15.29
C LEU A 145 9.73 -5.70 -14.65
N GLU A 146 9.42 -6.92 -15.09
CA GLU A 146 10.11 -8.14 -14.63
C GLU A 146 11.59 -8.11 -15.01
N GLU A 147 11.90 -7.83 -16.29
CA GLU A 147 13.27 -7.76 -16.79
C GLU A 147 14.09 -6.70 -16.03
N MET A 148 13.54 -5.49 -15.87
CA MET A 148 14.19 -4.40 -15.13
C MET A 148 14.45 -4.76 -13.65
N LEU A 149 13.49 -5.40 -12.98
CA LEU A 149 13.66 -5.82 -11.59
C LEU A 149 14.70 -6.95 -11.45
N ARG A 150 14.72 -7.88 -12.42
CA ARG A 150 15.71 -8.97 -12.48
C ARG A 150 17.12 -8.44 -12.70
N GLU A 151 17.29 -7.51 -13.64
CA GLU A 151 18.58 -6.85 -13.90
C GLU A 151 19.09 -6.11 -12.65
N LYS A 152 18.20 -5.35 -11.98
CA LYS A 152 18.53 -4.65 -10.73
C LYS A 152 18.97 -5.61 -9.63
N LEU A 153 18.34 -6.78 -9.53
CA LEU A 153 18.75 -7.81 -8.58
C LEU A 153 20.15 -8.36 -8.92
N THR A 154 20.41 -8.70 -10.18
CA THR A 154 21.71 -9.23 -10.63
C THR A 154 22.84 -8.23 -10.37
N GLN A 155 22.65 -6.96 -10.74
CA GLN A 155 23.64 -5.91 -10.48
C GLN A 155 23.91 -5.75 -8.97
N ASN A 156 22.87 -5.81 -8.13
CA ASN A 156 23.03 -5.75 -6.67
C ASN A 156 23.81 -6.96 -6.13
N LEU A 157 23.61 -8.15 -6.69
CA LEU A 157 24.36 -9.36 -6.32
C LEU A 157 25.82 -9.29 -6.75
N GLU A 158 26.11 -8.76 -7.93
CA GLU A 158 27.49 -8.52 -8.39
C GLU A 158 28.23 -7.52 -7.49
N VAL A 159 27.55 -6.43 -7.11
CA VAL A 159 28.08 -5.44 -6.15
C VAL A 159 28.28 -6.07 -4.76
N GLN A 160 27.32 -6.85 -4.23
CA GLN A 160 27.47 -7.55 -2.95
C GLN A 160 28.55 -8.64 -2.96
N GLY A 161 28.73 -9.32 -4.09
CA GLY A 161 29.84 -10.26 -4.31
C GLY A 161 31.20 -9.58 -4.31
N SER A 162 31.29 -8.34 -4.83
CA SER A 162 32.50 -7.50 -4.77
C SER A 162 32.89 -7.11 -3.34
N TRP A 163 31.92 -6.76 -2.48
CA TRP A 163 32.18 -6.42 -1.07
C TRP A 163 32.76 -7.60 -0.24
N ARG A 164 32.52 -8.85 -0.63
CA ARG A 164 33.12 -10.03 0.04
C ARG A 164 34.63 -10.16 -0.19
N ASN A 165 35.19 -9.45 -1.18
CA ASN A 165 36.62 -9.47 -1.51
C ASN A 165 37.41 -8.33 -0.86
N TYR A 166 36.76 -7.46 -0.08
CA TYR A 166 37.47 -6.47 0.72
C TYR A 166 37.84 -7.08 2.08
N PRO A 167 39.14 -7.13 2.45
CA PRO A 167 39.53 -7.53 3.79
C PRO A 167 38.89 -6.54 4.78
N MET A 168 38.02 -7.05 5.65
CA MET A 168 37.49 -6.30 6.78
C MET A 168 38.67 -5.70 7.56
N PRO A 169 38.68 -4.39 7.86
CA PRO A 169 39.70 -3.83 8.73
C PRO A 169 39.67 -4.57 10.06
N SER A 170 40.81 -5.15 10.45
CA SER A 170 40.98 -5.71 11.78
C SER A 170 40.67 -4.61 12.79
N LYS A 171 39.69 -4.90 13.67
CA LYS A 171 39.27 -4.04 14.78
C LYS A 171 40.47 -3.35 15.44
N LEU A 172 40.40 -2.02 15.55
CA LEU A 172 41.11 -1.24 16.56
C LEU A 172 40.27 -1.22 17.83
#